data_AF-A0A6G6YT60-F1
#
_entry.id   AF-A0A6G6YT60-F1
#
_cell.length_a   1.000
_cell.length_b   1.000
_cell.length_c   1.000
_cell.angle_alpha   90.00
_cell.angle_beta   90.00
_cell.angle_gamma   90.00
#
_symmetry.space_group_name_H-M   'P 1'
#
loop_
_entity.id
_entity.type
_entity.pdbx_description
1 polymer ?
#
loop_
_entity_poly.entity_id
_entity_poly.type
_entity_poly.pdbx_seq_one_letter_code
_entity_poly.pdbx_strand_id
1 'polypeptide(L)'
;MSHHYSGPNIGFPHGDARLDLTDLYAFPTPGNVGKSILIMNAHPSSSLRPPGQISLEPFATDALYEFKTDTNGDSFADTIARLPTGLSGVRNI
;
A
#
# COMPACT_ATOMS: atom_id res chain seq x y z
N MET A 1 -5.00 -9.01 3.44
CA MET A 1 -4.69 -7.96 4.42
C MET A 1 -3.36 -8.30 5.05
N SER A 2 -2.32 -7.48 4.86
CA SER A 2 -1.16 -7.54 5.75
C SER A 2 -1.68 -7.39 7.17
N HIS A 3 -1.15 -8.17 8.10
CA HIS A 3 -1.65 -8.09 9.44
C HIS A 3 -1.37 -6.67 9.95
N HIS A 4 -2.37 -6.01 10.55
CA HIS A 4 -2.03 -5.02 11.56
C HIS A 4 -1.23 -5.77 12.64
N TYR A 5 -0.34 -5.11 13.38
CA TYR A 5 0.55 -5.69 14.40
C TYR A 5 -0.16 -6.43 15.59
N SER A 6 -1.35 -6.99 15.37
CA SER A 6 -2.26 -7.66 16.28
C SER A 6 -2.38 -9.18 16.07
N GLY A 7 -1.65 -9.78 15.12
CA GLY A 7 -1.62 -11.23 14.89
C GLY A 7 -0.60 -11.98 15.75
N PRO A 8 -0.77 -13.31 15.99
CA PRO A 8 0.14 -14.10 16.83
C PRO A 8 1.55 -14.28 16.24
N ASN A 9 1.71 -14.06 14.94
CA ASN A 9 3.01 -14.10 14.25
C ASN A 9 3.37 -12.68 13.79
N ILE A 10 3.96 -11.91 14.69
CA ILE A 10 4.33 -10.52 14.47
C ILE A 10 5.53 -10.45 13.51
N GLY A 11 5.34 -9.93 12.30
CA GLY A 11 6.42 -9.70 11.34
C GLY A 11 5.94 -9.00 10.07
N PHE A 12 6.83 -8.74 9.12
CA PHE A 12 6.40 -8.16 7.84
C PHE A 12 5.91 -9.23 6.87
N PRO A 13 4.99 -8.90 5.95
CA PRO A 13 4.69 -9.77 4.82
C PRO A 13 5.99 -10.16 4.11
N HIS A 14 6.25 -11.46 3.98
CA HIS A 14 7.49 -12.00 3.39
C HIS A 14 8.81 -11.47 4.00
N GLY A 15 8.79 -10.92 5.22
CA GLY A 15 9.96 -10.34 5.86
C GLY A 15 10.39 -8.97 5.31
N ASP A 16 9.57 -8.34 4.46
CA ASP A 16 9.85 -7.03 3.85
C ASP A 16 8.77 -6.01 4.26
N ALA A 17 9.16 -5.01 5.05
CA ALA A 17 8.24 -3.99 5.57
C ALA A 17 7.64 -3.09 4.49
N ARG A 18 8.29 -3.00 3.33
CA ARG A 18 7.77 -2.24 2.19
C ARG A 18 6.49 -2.86 1.63
N LEU A 19 6.18 -4.11 2.00
CA LEU A 19 4.95 -4.83 1.63
C LEU A 19 3.82 -4.68 2.65
N ASP A 20 4.08 -4.06 3.81
CA ASP A 20 3.07 -3.87 4.84
C ASP A 20 2.24 -2.62 4.56
N LEU A 21 0.99 -2.82 4.14
CA LEU A 21 0.05 -1.74 3.85
C LEU A 21 -0.73 -1.40 5.13
N THR A 22 -0.66 -0.15 5.57
CA THR A 22 -1.25 0.24 6.87
C THR A 22 -2.65 0.80 6.71
N ASP A 23 -2.82 1.75 5.79
CA ASP A 23 -4.02 2.56 5.67
C ASP A 23 -4.41 2.78 4.21
N LEU A 24 -5.73 2.83 3.97
CA LEU A 24 -6.34 3.24 2.72
C LEU A 24 -7.26 4.44 2.97
N TYR A 25 -7.00 5.54 2.28
CA TYR A 25 -7.87 6.72 2.27
C TYR A 25 -8.52 6.87 0.90
N ALA A 26 -9.81 7.20 0.90
CA ALA A 26 -10.59 7.44 -0.30
C ALA A 26 -11.30 8.80 -0.20
N PHE A 27 -11.10 9.66 -1.20
CA PHE A 27 -11.72 10.98 -1.28
C PHE A 27 -12.46 11.14 -2.62
N PRO A 28 -13.56 11.91 -2.66
CA PRO A 28 -14.14 12.32 -3.92
C PRO A 28 -13.18 13.26 -4.66
N THR A 29 -13.14 13.18 -5.99
CA THR A 29 -12.39 14.15 -6.79
C THR A 29 -13.16 15.47 -6.85
N PRO A 30 -12.56 16.61 -6.43
CA PRO A 30 -13.23 17.90 -6.51
C PRO A 30 -13.70 18.21 -7.94
N GLY A 31 -14.99 18.54 -8.11
CA GLY A 31 -15.58 18.86 -9.41
C GLY A 31 -15.79 17.66 -10.35
N ASN A 32 -15.56 16.43 -9.91
CA ASN A 32 -15.81 15.23 -10.73
C ASN A 32 -16.42 14.10 -9.91
N VAL A 33 -17.75 13.99 -9.97
CA VAL A 33 -18.55 13.01 -9.21
C VAL A 33 -18.32 11.55 -9.63
N GLY A 34 -17.68 11.31 -10.78
CA GLY A 34 -17.38 9.97 -11.29
C GLY A 34 -15.99 9.45 -10.95
N LYS A 35 -15.21 10.17 -10.12
CA LYS A 35 -13.82 9.82 -9.81
C LYS A 35 -13.52 9.91 -8.32
N SER A 36 -12.66 8.98 -7.87
CA SER A 36 -12.13 8.96 -6.52
C SER A 36 -10.60 9.11 -6.52
N ILE A 37 -10.09 9.75 -5.49
CA ILE A 37 -8.66 9.78 -5.16
C ILE A 37 -8.44 8.70 -4.11
N LEU A 38 -7.54 7.75 -4.40
CA LEU A 38 -7.14 6.68 -3.50
C LEU A 38 -5.70 6.92 -3.04
N ILE A 39 -5.46 6.80 -1.74
CA ILE A 39 -4.12 6.91 -1.14
C ILE A 39 -3.87 5.64 -0.32
N MET A 40 -2.74 4.99 -0.57
CA MET A 40 -2.26 3.81 0.16
C MET A 40 -1.00 4.18 0.91
N ASN A 41 -0.99 3.90 2.21
CA ASN A 41 0.20 4.01 3.04
C ASN A 41 0.87 2.65 3.15
N ALA A 42 2.20 2.64 3.01
CA ALA A 42 3.04 1.52 3.41
C ALA A 42 3.72 1.86 4.75
N HIS A 43 4.19 0.83 5.46
CA HIS A 43 5.07 0.98 6.63
C HIS A 43 6.53 0.72 6.24
N PRO A 44 7.17 1.56 5.41
CA PRO A 44 8.31 1.13 4.61
C PRO A 44 9.58 0.83 5.40
N SER A 45 9.70 1.28 6.65
CA SER A 45 11.03 1.45 7.22
C SER A 45 11.20 1.15 8.70
N SER A 46 10.19 0.78 9.48
CA SER A 46 10.39 0.50 10.92
C SER A 46 9.81 -0.84 11.38
N SER A 47 10.51 -1.47 12.32
CA SER A 47 10.07 -2.65 13.05
C SER A 47 9.84 -2.30 14.51
N LEU A 48 8.84 -2.94 15.14
CA LEU A 48 8.66 -2.93 16.59
C LEU A 48 9.45 -4.05 17.28
N ARG A 49 9.85 -5.10 16.55
CA ARG A 49 10.57 -6.25 17.12
C ARG A 49 11.56 -6.88 16.12
N PRO A 50 12.87 -6.57 16.22
CA PRO A 50 13.49 -5.60 17.11
C PRO A 50 13.09 -4.15 16.75
N PRO A 51 13.06 -3.21 17.71
CA PRO A 51 12.79 -1.81 17.42
C PRO A 51 13.87 -1.22 16.52
N GLY A 52 13.48 -0.49 15.47
CA GLY A 52 14.42 0.30 14.68
C GLY A 52 14.09 0.37 13.20
N GLN A 53 14.91 1.16 12.48
CA GLN A 53 14.82 1.28 11.05
C GLN A 53 15.36 0.01 10.35
N ILE A 54 14.63 -0.46 9.34
CA ILE A 54 14.91 -1.73 8.64
C ILE A 54 15.07 -1.56 7.12
N SER A 55 14.67 -0.42 6.57
CA SER A 55 14.91 -0.06 5.16
C SER A 55 15.00 1.46 5.00
N LEU A 56 15.83 1.90 4.06
CA LEU A 56 15.87 3.28 3.55
C LEU A 56 15.07 3.43 2.25
N GLU A 57 14.74 2.31 1.60
CA GLU A 57 13.98 2.29 0.35
C GLU A 57 12.48 2.29 0.66
N PRO A 58 11.69 3.20 0.06
CA PRO A 58 10.26 3.36 0.36
C PRO A 58 9.38 2.25 -0.25
N PHE A 59 9.80 1.66 -1.36
CA PHE A 59 9.03 0.64 -2.07
C PHE A 59 9.89 -0.57 -2.43
N ALA A 60 9.29 -1.76 -2.42
CA ALA A 60 9.93 -2.95 -2.95
C ALA A 60 9.95 -2.88 -4.48
N THR A 61 11.14 -3.05 -5.05
CA THR A 61 11.36 -2.93 -6.51
C THR A 61 10.65 -4.01 -7.30
N ASP A 62 10.51 -5.20 -6.71
CA ASP A 62 9.90 -6.37 -7.36
C ASP A 62 8.44 -6.57 -6.96
N ALA A 63 7.87 -5.63 -6.19
CA ALA A 63 6.48 -5.69 -5.77
C ALA A 63 5.55 -4.96 -6.73
N LEU A 64 4.35 -5.51 -6.90
CA LEU A 64 3.25 -4.87 -7.58
C LEU A 64 2.29 -4.27 -6.55
N TYR A 65 2.23 -2.95 -6.50
CA TYR A 65 1.26 -2.23 -5.67
C TYR A 65 0.05 -1.87 -6.52
N GLU A 66 -1.12 -2.41 -6.16
CA GLU A 66 -2.35 -2.24 -6.92
C GLU A 66 -3.57 -1.97 -6.03
N PHE A 67 -4.47 -1.14 -6.54
CA PHE A 67 -5.85 -1.06 -6.08
C PHE A 67 -6.72 -1.88 -7.03
N LYS A 68 -7.39 -2.87 -6.47
CA LYS A 68 -8.44 -3.64 -7.15
C LYS A 68 -9.77 -3.18 -6.59
N THR A 69 -10.61 -2.63 -7.46
CA THR A 69 -11.90 -2.06 -7.06
C THR A 69 -13.03 -2.86 -7.69
N ASP A 70 -13.89 -3.41 -6.84
CA ASP A 70 -15.22 -3.90 -7.21
C ASP A 70 -16.18 -2.70 -7.19
N THR A 71 -16.84 -2.44 -8.33
CA THR A 71 -17.78 -1.34 -8.52
C THR A 71 -19.21 -1.81 -8.72
N ASN A 72 -19.45 -3.13 -8.79
CA ASN A 72 -20.74 -3.71 -9.14
C ASN A 72 -21.29 -4.67 -8.06
N GLY A 73 -20.48 -5.05 -7.07
CA GLY A 73 -20.86 -5.89 -5.92
C GLY A 73 -20.76 -7.39 -6.17
N ASP A 74 -20.13 -7.85 -7.26
CA ASP A 74 -19.96 -9.27 -7.59
C ASP A 74 -18.73 -9.91 -6.91
N SER A 75 -17.98 -9.14 -6.11
CA SER A 75 -16.73 -9.55 -5.46
C SER A 75 -15.55 -9.81 -6.41
N PHE A 76 -15.66 -9.41 -7.67
CA PHE A 76 -14.56 -9.37 -8.64
C PHE A 76 -14.13 -7.93 -8.89
N ALA A 77 -12.84 -7.75 -9.25
CA ALA A 77 -12.32 -6.42 -9.54
C ALA A 77 -12.73 -5.98 -10.95
N ASP A 78 -13.44 -4.86 -11.07
CA ASP A 78 -13.79 -4.24 -12.34
C ASP A 78 -12.66 -3.36 -12.87
N THR A 79 -11.92 -2.70 -11.97
CA THR A 79 -10.85 -1.78 -12.32
C THR A 79 -9.60 -2.03 -11.47
N ILE A 80 -8.43 -1.83 -12.10
CA ILE A 80 -7.13 -2.00 -11.46
C ILE A 80 -6.28 -0.76 -11.71
N ALA A 81 -5.90 -0.07 -10.64
CA ALA A 81 -4.91 1.00 -10.68
C ALA A 81 -3.58 0.50 -10.13
N ARG A 82 -2.48 0.70 -10.86
CA ARG A 82 -1.14 0.22 -10.49
C ARG A 82 -0.19 1.38 -10.26
N LEU A 83 0.62 1.28 -9.22
CA LEU A 83 1.72 2.21 -8.98
C LEU A 83 2.99 1.70 -9.69
N PRO A 84 3.62 2.49 -10.58
CA PRO A 84 4.88 2.12 -11.19
C PRO A 84 6.02 2.24 -10.16
N THR A 85 6.72 1.15 -9.88
CA THR A 85 7.85 1.11 -8.92
C THR A 85 9.23 1.22 -9.58
N GLY A 86 9.29 1.49 -10.90
CA GLY A 86 10.52 1.42 -11.70
C GLY A 86 11.05 2.74 -12.30
N LEU A 87 10.53 3.91 -11.92
CA LEU A 87 11.02 5.20 -12.42
C LEU A 87 11.30 6.15 -11.27
N SER A 88 12.40 6.92 -11.39
CA SER A 88 12.93 7.98 -10.53
C SER A 88 11.95 9.15 -10.23
N GLY A 89 10.68 8.85 -9.97
CA GLY A 89 9.57 9.79 -9.88
C GLY A 89 8.82 9.78 -8.55
N VAL A 90 9.08 8.81 -7.65
CA VAL A 90 8.67 8.94 -6.25
C VAL A 90 9.58 9.98 -5.61
N ARG A 91 9.25 11.26 -5.75
CA ARG A 91 9.87 12.30 -4.93
C ARG A 91 9.34 12.10 -3.52
N ASN A 92 10.26 12.00 -2.57
CA ASN A 92 9.95 12.13 -1.15
C ASN A 92 9.12 13.42 -0.99
N ILE A 93 7.85 13.27 -0.63
CA ILE A 93 7.03 14.36 -0.10
C ILE A 93 7.34 14.54 1.38
#